data_AF-A0A0W8G3H2-F1
#
_entry.id   AF-A0A0W8G3H2-F1
#
_cell.length_a   1.000
_cell.length_b   1.000
_cell.length_c   1.000
_cell.angle_alpha   90.00
_cell.angle_beta   90.00
_cell.angle_gamma   90.00
#
_symmetry.space_group_name_H-M   'P 1'
#
loop_
_entity.id
_entity.type
_entity.pdbx_description
1 polymer ?
#
loop_
_entity_poly.entity_id
_entity_poly.type
_entity_poly.pdbx_seq_one_letter_code
_entity_poly.pdbx_strand_id
1 'polypeptide(L)'
;MARPGHFTCNLKENAMPRCVRIRPAVFLAFMAAFMVLSHGTPVLAGHPIDAAFEKCRQGGQTSVDLGQCLTTARQLWDKELNAAYAALMQTLEPGAREALKASERAWIGFRDAEVKFLREHFSTQDGTIWPLVEGAQVLDLTRKRAIQLRCYGKMMDMEGPPDAECP
;
A
#
# COMPACT_ATOMS: atom_id res chain seq x y z
N MET A 1 -26.47 -29.64 35.11
CA MET A 1 -25.17 -29.92 34.47
C MET A 1 -25.26 -29.43 33.05
N ALA A 2 -24.44 -28.45 32.68
CA ALA A 2 -24.67 -27.60 31.52
C ALA A 2 -24.74 -28.40 30.21
N ARG A 3 -25.71 -27.97 29.40
CA ARG A 3 -26.32 -28.58 28.21
C ARG A 3 -25.43 -28.45 26.95
N PRO A 4 -25.83 -29.00 25.79
CA PRO A 4 -24.98 -29.77 24.90
C PRO A 4 -24.40 -28.97 23.73
N GLY A 5 -23.41 -29.58 23.06
CA GLY A 5 -22.94 -29.14 21.76
C GLY A 5 -24.03 -29.19 20.70
N HIS A 6 -24.06 -28.17 19.85
CA HIS A 6 -24.84 -28.17 18.62
C HIS A 6 -24.15 -27.24 17.62
N PHE A 7 -23.51 -27.80 16.59
CA PHE A 7 -23.62 -27.25 15.25
C PHE A 7 -23.68 -28.40 14.24
N THR A 8 -24.68 -28.26 13.39
CA THR A 8 -25.17 -29.19 12.39
C THR A 8 -24.33 -29.12 11.12
N CYS A 9 -23.79 -30.25 10.66
CA CYS A 9 -23.35 -30.40 9.27
C CYS A 9 -24.61 -30.54 8.39
N ASN A 10 -24.83 -29.62 7.46
CA ASN A 10 -25.81 -29.83 6.40
C ASN A 10 -25.12 -30.44 5.17
N LEU A 11 -25.73 -31.53 4.72
CA LEU A 11 -25.30 -32.47 3.71
C LEU A 11 -25.44 -31.87 2.31
N LYS A 12 -24.36 -31.91 1.53
CA LYS A 12 -24.48 -32.09 0.08
C LYS A 12 -23.66 -33.31 -0.36
N GLU A 13 -24.43 -34.38 -0.55
CA GLU A 13 -24.33 -35.37 -1.61
C GLU A 13 -23.05 -36.24 -1.68
N ASN A 14 -23.25 -37.49 -1.24
CA ASN A 14 -22.75 -38.72 -1.87
C ASN A 14 -21.26 -39.06 -1.74
N ALA A 15 -20.88 -39.66 -0.60
CA ALA A 15 -20.19 -40.96 -0.54
C ALA A 15 -19.90 -41.32 0.92
N MET A 16 -20.27 -42.53 1.33
CA MET A 16 -19.97 -43.06 2.67
C MET A 16 -18.46 -43.15 2.89
N PRO A 17 -17.93 -42.71 4.05
CA PRO A 17 -16.51 -42.85 4.35
C PRO A 17 -16.20 -44.33 4.58
N ARG A 18 -15.43 -44.94 3.66
CA ARG A 18 -14.85 -46.27 3.86
C ARG A 18 -13.87 -46.18 5.03
N CYS A 19 -14.23 -46.85 6.13
CA CYS A 19 -13.37 -47.02 7.29
C CYS A 19 -12.24 -48.01 6.94
N VAL A 20 -11.06 -47.50 6.59
CA VAL A 20 -9.88 -48.34 6.31
C VAL A 20 -8.97 -48.35 7.53
N ARG A 21 -8.71 -49.54 8.05
CA ARG A 21 -7.81 -49.80 9.18
C ARG A 21 -6.36 -49.65 8.72
N ILE A 22 -5.75 -48.50 9.01
CA ILE A 22 -4.35 -48.22 8.70
C ILE A 22 -3.46 -49.04 9.65
N ARG A 23 -2.56 -49.88 9.08
CA ARG A 23 -1.55 -50.62 9.83
C ARG A 23 -0.42 -49.68 10.27
N PRO A 24 0.09 -49.75 11.51
CA PRO A 24 0.95 -48.73 12.11
C PRO A 24 2.39 -48.70 11.57
N ALA A 25 2.74 -49.55 10.61
CA ALA A 25 4.12 -49.72 10.14
C ALA A 25 4.45 -48.97 8.82
N VAL A 26 3.55 -48.12 8.32
CA VAL A 26 3.80 -47.25 7.15
C VAL A 26 3.80 -45.79 7.60
N PHE A 27 4.50 -45.50 8.70
CA PHE A 27 4.65 -44.17 9.29
C PHE A 27 6.12 -43.69 9.24
N LEU A 28 6.90 -44.15 8.25
CA LEU A 28 8.35 -43.92 8.21
C LEU A 28 8.94 -43.63 6.81
N ALA A 29 8.14 -43.21 5.82
CA ALA A 29 8.70 -42.93 4.48
C ALA A 29 7.99 -41.86 3.62
N PHE A 30 7.13 -41.00 4.19
CA PHE A 30 6.45 -39.93 3.42
C PHE A 30 6.38 -38.59 4.17
N MET A 31 7.41 -38.26 4.96
CA MET A 31 7.63 -36.92 5.52
C MET A 31 8.98 -36.34 5.05
N ALA A 32 9.30 -36.48 3.76
CA ALA A 32 10.53 -35.94 3.19
C ALA A 32 10.34 -35.28 1.81
N ALA A 33 9.11 -34.97 1.40
CA ALA A 33 8.84 -34.46 0.05
C ALA A 33 7.74 -33.39 -0.04
N PHE A 34 7.36 -32.74 1.06
CA PHE A 34 6.44 -31.59 1.03
C PHE A 34 6.82 -30.49 2.04
N MET A 35 8.11 -30.25 2.25
CA MET A 35 8.59 -28.89 2.54
C MET A 35 8.95 -28.27 1.19
N VAL A 36 7.91 -27.96 0.41
CA VAL A 36 8.04 -27.02 -0.69
C VAL A 36 8.52 -25.72 -0.07
N LEU A 37 9.66 -25.24 -0.55
CA LEU A 37 10.22 -23.92 -0.30
C LEU A 37 9.12 -22.86 -0.49
N SER A 38 8.44 -22.50 0.60
CA SER A 38 7.73 -21.23 0.66
C SER A 38 8.76 -20.14 0.91
N HIS A 39 9.59 -19.87 -0.10
CA HIS A 39 10.06 -18.51 -0.28
C HIS A 39 8.82 -17.78 -0.75
N GLY A 40 8.01 -17.29 0.19
CA GLY A 40 7.18 -16.13 -0.10
C GLY A 40 8.17 -15.10 -0.64
N THR A 41 8.15 -14.87 -1.95
CA THR A 41 8.79 -13.70 -2.50
C THR A 41 8.18 -12.55 -1.71
N PRO A 42 8.97 -11.74 -0.99
CA PRO A 42 8.39 -10.56 -0.38
C PRO A 42 7.80 -9.75 -1.53
N VAL A 43 6.47 -9.71 -1.60
CA VAL A 43 5.74 -8.71 -2.36
C VAL A 43 5.98 -7.40 -1.61
N LEU A 44 7.17 -6.85 -1.82
CA LEU A 44 7.52 -5.48 -1.55
C LEU A 44 8.32 -5.01 -2.77
N ALA A 45 7.69 -5.08 -3.95
CA ALA A 45 8.01 -4.13 -5.00
C ALA A 45 7.42 -2.78 -4.56
N GLY A 46 7.96 -2.22 -3.47
CA GLY A 46 7.62 -0.89 -3.00
C GLY A 46 8.44 0.15 -3.76
N HIS A 47 7.86 1.31 -4.00
CA HIS A 47 8.54 2.41 -4.67
C HIS A 47 9.89 2.74 -3.99
N PRO A 48 10.98 3.04 -4.74
CA PRO A 48 12.29 3.34 -4.15
C PRO A 48 12.27 4.49 -3.13
N ILE A 49 11.34 5.44 -3.29
CA ILE A 49 11.16 6.55 -2.34
C ILE A 49 10.67 6.03 -0.97
N ASP A 50 9.79 5.03 -0.95
CA ASP A 50 9.30 4.44 0.31
C ASP A 50 10.40 3.62 1.00
N ALA A 51 11.19 2.88 0.22
CA ALA A 51 12.37 2.19 0.74
C ALA A 51 13.39 3.18 1.34
N ALA A 52 13.61 4.33 0.69
CA ALA A 52 14.48 5.39 1.20
C ALA A 52 13.92 6.04 2.48
N PHE A 53 12.61 6.29 2.52
CA PHE A 53 11.94 6.78 3.73
C PHE A 53 12.07 5.80 4.89
N GLU A 54 11.84 4.50 4.66
CA GLU A 54 11.94 3.47 5.68
C GLU A 54 13.37 3.34 6.22
N LYS A 55 14.37 3.39 5.34
CA LYS A 55 15.78 3.43 5.75
C LYS A 55 16.10 4.67 6.60
N CYS A 56 15.58 5.84 6.23
CA CYS A 56 15.75 7.07 7.01
C CYS A 56 15.12 6.93 8.40
N ARG A 57 13.88 6.42 8.46
CA ARG A 57 13.13 6.20 9.70
C ARG A 57 13.85 5.25 10.67
N GLN A 58 14.44 4.16 10.16
CA GLN A 58 15.19 3.21 10.97
C GLN A 58 16.52 3.78 11.50
N GLY A 59 17.12 4.74 10.78
CA GLY A 59 18.34 5.41 11.22
C GLY A 59 18.11 6.59 12.17
N GLY A 60 16.91 7.18 12.18
CA GLY A 60 16.55 8.30 13.04
C GLY A 60 16.30 7.87 14.49
N GLN A 61 16.80 8.64 15.44
CA GLN A 61 16.64 8.34 16.88
C GLN A 61 15.74 9.34 17.60
N THR A 62 15.41 10.47 16.95
CA THR A 62 14.62 11.55 17.54
C THR A 62 13.39 11.89 16.69
N SER A 63 12.42 12.59 17.31
CA SER A 63 11.28 13.15 16.59
C SER A 63 11.72 14.15 15.51
N VAL A 64 12.84 14.86 15.71
CA VAL A 64 13.38 15.79 14.71
C VAL A 64 13.88 15.04 13.48
N ASP A 65 14.64 13.96 13.67
CA ASP A 65 15.13 13.12 12.57
C ASP A 65 13.96 12.56 11.75
N LEU A 66 12.93 12.05 12.44
CA LEU A 66 11.75 11.52 11.75
C LEU A 66 10.99 12.61 10.98
N GLY A 67 10.88 13.82 11.52
CA GLY A 67 10.32 14.98 10.80
C GLY A 67 11.10 15.33 9.53
N GLN A 68 12.42 15.21 9.56
CA GLN A 68 13.28 15.40 8.38
C GLN A 68 13.10 14.28 7.35
N CYS A 69 12.98 13.02 7.80
CA CYS A 69 12.68 11.89 6.91
C CYS A 69 11.35 12.09 6.19
N LEU A 70 10.29 12.48 6.91
CA LEU A 70 8.97 12.78 6.35
C LEU A 70 9.04 13.91 5.31
N THR A 71 9.75 15.00 5.63
CA THR A 71 9.92 16.14 4.73
C THR A 71 10.65 15.74 3.45
N THR A 72 11.73 14.97 3.58
CA THR A 72 12.54 14.50 2.45
C THR A 72 11.73 13.57 1.55
N ALA A 73 11.02 12.60 2.13
CA ALA A 73 10.17 11.69 1.40
C ALA A 73 9.05 12.43 0.65
N ARG A 74 8.42 13.43 1.29
CA ARG A 74 7.38 14.25 0.66
C ARG A 74 7.93 15.02 -0.55
N GLN A 75 9.13 15.58 -0.45
CA GLN A 75 9.78 16.28 -1.56
C GLN A 75 10.10 15.34 -2.73
N LEU A 76 10.55 14.11 -2.45
CA LEU A 76 10.79 13.11 -3.49
C LEU A 76 9.48 12.70 -4.17
N TRP A 77 8.42 12.47 -3.40
CA TRP A 77 7.10 12.14 -3.95
C TRP A 77 6.47 13.30 -4.73
N ASP A 78 6.70 14.54 -4.33
CA ASP A 78 6.27 15.72 -5.10
C ASP A 78 7.00 15.82 -6.44
N LYS A 79 8.29 15.48 -6.49
CA LYS A 79 9.03 15.37 -7.76
C LYS A 79 8.45 14.27 -8.66
N GLU A 80 8.15 13.10 -8.10
CA GLU A 80 7.53 12.00 -8.83
C GLU A 80 6.14 12.37 -9.37
N LEU A 81 5.34 13.07 -8.56
CA LEU A 81 4.04 13.61 -8.97
C LEU A 81 4.18 14.52 -10.20
N ASN A 82 5.08 15.50 -10.13
CA ASN A 82 5.32 16.44 -11.22
C ASN A 82 5.85 15.74 -12.48
N ALA A 83 6.69 14.70 -12.31
CA ALA A 83 7.19 13.90 -13.43
C ALA A 83 6.05 13.10 -14.10
N ALA A 84 5.21 12.42 -13.32
CA ALA A 84 4.06 11.68 -13.82
C ALA A 84 3.04 12.60 -14.51
N TYR A 85 2.76 13.76 -13.92
CA TYR A 85 1.93 14.80 -14.54
C TYR A 85 2.52 15.24 -15.89
N ALA A 86 3.81 15.58 -15.95
CA ALA A 86 4.47 16.02 -17.18
C ALA A 86 4.42 14.94 -18.27
N ALA A 87 4.62 13.66 -17.91
CA ALA A 87 4.53 12.53 -18.83
C ALA A 87 3.12 12.41 -19.43
N LEU A 88 2.07 12.44 -18.60
CA LEU A 88 0.68 12.43 -19.07
C LEU A 88 0.38 13.61 -20.00
N MET A 89 0.85 14.81 -19.65
CA MET A 89 0.62 16.01 -20.45
C MET A 89 1.25 15.96 -21.86
N GLN A 90 2.20 15.05 -22.09
CA GLN A 90 2.79 14.82 -23.41
C GLN A 90 1.98 13.83 -24.27
N THR A 91 1.28 12.89 -23.65
CA THR A 91 0.58 11.80 -24.37
C THR A 91 -0.92 12.06 -24.54
N LEU A 92 -1.53 12.88 -23.68
CA LEU A 92 -2.96 13.15 -23.71
C LEU A 92 -3.41 14.05 -24.88
N GLU A 93 -4.56 13.73 -25.45
CA GLU A 93 -5.29 14.58 -26.39
C GLU A 93 -5.65 15.95 -25.78
N PRO A 94 -5.84 17.03 -26.57
CA PRO A 94 -6.09 18.39 -26.06
C PRO A 94 -7.20 18.48 -25.00
N GLY A 95 -8.33 17.81 -25.21
CA GLY A 95 -9.45 17.82 -24.25
C GLY A 95 -9.09 17.17 -22.91
N ALA A 96 -8.41 16.03 -22.94
CA ALA A 96 -7.97 15.33 -21.73
C ALA A 96 -6.85 16.10 -21.00
N ARG A 97 -5.97 16.81 -21.73
CA ARG A 97 -4.96 17.70 -21.12
C ARG A 97 -5.58 18.83 -20.33
N GLU A 98 -6.60 19.50 -20.88
CA GLU A 98 -7.30 20.56 -20.14
C GLU A 98 -8.06 20.01 -18.93
N ALA A 99 -8.68 18.83 -19.06
CA ALA A 99 -9.31 18.15 -17.93
C ALA A 99 -8.30 17.76 -16.84
N LEU A 100 -7.12 17.25 -17.20
CA LEU A 100 -6.07 16.90 -16.24
C LEU A 100 -5.51 18.15 -15.55
N LYS A 101 -5.24 19.24 -16.28
CA LYS A 101 -4.85 20.53 -15.68
C LYS A 101 -5.88 21.01 -14.66
N ALA A 102 -7.17 20.93 -14.98
CA ALA A 102 -8.24 21.32 -14.07
C ALA A 102 -8.29 20.41 -12.83
N SER A 103 -8.18 19.08 -13.02
CA SER A 103 -8.10 18.10 -11.95
C SER A 103 -6.92 18.37 -11.01
N GLU A 104 -5.73 18.67 -11.54
CA GLU A 104 -4.53 18.93 -10.74
C GLU A 104 -4.64 20.22 -9.94
N ARG A 105 -5.18 21.29 -10.53
CA ARG A 105 -5.46 22.55 -9.81
C ARG A 105 -6.46 22.35 -8.68
N ALA A 106 -7.53 21.60 -8.93
CA ALA A 106 -8.51 21.27 -7.90
C ALA A 106 -7.89 20.41 -6.79
N TRP A 107 -7.03 19.46 -7.14
CA TRP A 107 -6.30 18.64 -6.18
C TRP A 107 -5.36 19.47 -5.30
N ILE A 108 -4.64 20.44 -5.86
CA ILE A 108 -3.82 21.39 -5.07
C ILE A 108 -4.69 22.13 -4.05
N GLY A 109 -5.84 22.65 -4.47
CA GLY A 109 -6.77 23.33 -3.58
C GLY A 109 -7.28 22.42 -2.45
N PHE A 110 -7.61 21.17 -2.77
CA PHE A 110 -7.96 20.15 -1.76
C PHE A 110 -6.79 19.87 -0.81
N ARG A 111 -5.59 19.59 -1.32
CA ARG A 111 -4.40 19.28 -0.53
C ARG A 111 -4.10 20.41 0.44
N ASP A 112 -4.13 21.65 -0.02
CA ASP A 112 -3.80 22.81 0.82
C ASP A 112 -4.86 23.02 1.91
N ALA A 113 -6.15 22.79 1.61
CA ALA A 113 -7.23 22.80 2.60
C ALA A 113 -7.09 21.66 3.62
N GLU A 114 -6.74 20.45 3.17
CA GLU A 114 -6.53 19.28 4.02
C GLU A 114 -5.33 19.47 4.95
N VAL A 115 -4.20 19.97 4.43
CA VAL A 115 -3.02 20.32 5.24
C VAL A 115 -3.37 21.35 6.31
N LYS A 116 -4.17 22.37 5.95
CA LYS A 116 -4.63 23.37 6.92
C LYS A 116 -5.48 22.74 8.01
N PHE A 117 -6.46 21.91 7.64
CA PHE A 117 -7.29 21.17 8.59
C PHE A 117 -6.45 20.29 9.54
N LEU A 118 -5.53 19.48 8.99
CA LEU A 118 -4.67 18.59 9.78
C LEU A 118 -3.83 19.38 10.79
N ARG A 119 -3.28 20.52 10.37
CA ARG A 119 -2.52 21.42 11.26
C ARG A 119 -3.38 21.98 12.38
N GLU A 120 -4.56 22.52 12.05
CA GLU A 120 -5.49 23.08 13.05
C GLU A 120 -5.96 21.99 14.02
N HIS A 121 -6.21 20.77 13.53
CA HIS A 121 -6.62 19.64 14.34
C HIS A 121 -5.51 19.18 15.31
N PHE A 122 -4.30 18.95 14.80
CA PHE A 122 -3.21 18.36 15.57
C PHE A 122 -2.41 19.36 16.40
N SER A 123 -2.40 20.66 16.06
CA SER A 123 -1.71 21.69 16.87
C SER A 123 -2.33 21.93 18.24
N THR A 124 -3.57 21.47 18.46
CA THR A 124 -4.25 21.52 19.78
C THR A 124 -3.82 20.43 20.74
N GLN A 125 -3.01 19.47 20.28
CA GLN A 125 -2.65 18.28 21.02
C GLN A 125 -1.24 18.40 21.63
N ASP A 126 -1.05 17.86 22.84
CA ASP A 126 0.23 17.89 23.53
C ASP A 126 1.18 16.77 23.08
N GLY A 127 2.48 17.08 23.05
CA GLY A 127 3.55 16.11 22.76
C GLY A 127 4.10 16.18 21.34
N THR A 128 5.26 15.55 21.14
CA THR A 128 6.04 15.66 19.89
C THR A 128 5.58 14.72 18.78
N ILE A 129 4.59 13.86 19.04
CA ILE A 129 4.09 12.89 18.06
C ILE A 129 3.15 13.52 17.04
N TRP A 130 2.37 14.53 17.43
CA TRP A 130 1.30 15.08 16.57
C TRP A 130 1.80 15.79 15.30
N PRO A 131 2.88 16.58 15.34
CA PRO A 131 3.49 17.10 14.11
C PRO A 131 3.99 16.00 13.16
N LEU A 132 4.40 14.84 13.70
CA LEU A 132 4.83 13.69 12.89
C LEU A 132 3.63 12.99 12.24
N VAL A 133 2.51 12.90 12.96
CA VAL A 133 1.25 12.40 12.42
C VAL A 133 0.75 13.29 11.29
N GLU A 134 0.72 14.63 11.48
CA GLU A 134 0.43 15.61 10.42
C GLU A 134 1.35 15.35 9.21
N GLY A 135 2.67 15.35 9.43
CA GLY A 135 3.66 15.16 8.36
C GLY A 135 3.48 13.84 7.58
N ALA A 136 3.13 12.75 8.25
CA ALA A 136 2.85 11.46 7.62
C ALA A 136 1.59 11.49 6.74
N GLN A 137 0.52 12.16 7.17
CA GLN A 137 -0.68 12.34 6.35
C GLN A 137 -0.38 13.18 5.10
N VAL A 138 0.37 14.27 5.25
CA VAL A 138 0.74 15.13 4.11
C VAL A 138 1.64 14.38 3.10
N LEU A 139 2.56 13.56 3.59
CA LEU A 139 3.35 12.65 2.75
C LEU A 139 2.44 11.69 1.96
N ASP A 140 1.49 11.04 2.64
CA ASP A 140 0.59 10.07 2.03
C ASP A 140 -0.32 10.68 0.95
N LEU A 141 -0.87 11.88 1.18
CA LEU A 141 -1.62 12.63 0.16
C LEU A 141 -0.82 12.83 -1.13
N THR A 142 0.46 13.22 -0.98
CA THR A 142 1.37 13.48 -2.10
C THR A 142 1.73 12.18 -2.83
N ARG A 143 2.10 11.13 -2.07
CA ARG A 143 2.40 9.80 -2.59
C ARG A 143 1.25 9.22 -3.39
N LYS A 144 0.03 9.24 -2.84
CA LYS A 144 -1.17 8.71 -3.50
C LYS A 144 -1.46 9.40 -4.82
N ARG A 145 -1.32 10.74 -4.89
CA ARG A 145 -1.52 11.47 -6.14
C ARG A 145 -0.45 11.13 -7.18
N ALA A 146 0.81 11.03 -6.78
CA ALA A 146 1.91 10.63 -7.67
C ALA A 146 1.64 9.26 -8.31
N ILE A 147 1.30 8.26 -7.47
CA ILE A 147 0.98 6.91 -7.92
C ILE A 147 -0.24 6.93 -8.84
N GLN A 148 -1.33 7.62 -8.46
CA GLN A 148 -2.52 7.73 -9.29
C GLN A 148 -2.22 8.27 -10.69
N LEU A 149 -1.45 9.35 -10.81
CA LEU A 149 -1.06 9.91 -12.10
C LEU A 149 -0.18 8.93 -12.90
N ARG A 150 0.78 8.27 -12.24
CA ARG A 150 1.61 7.24 -12.88
C ARG A 150 0.75 6.09 -13.44
N CYS A 151 -0.27 5.67 -12.71
CA CYS A 151 -1.17 4.61 -13.10
C CYS A 151 -2.06 4.99 -14.29
N TYR A 152 -2.49 6.25 -14.39
CA TYR A 152 -3.19 6.73 -15.59
C TYR A 152 -2.33 6.58 -16.85
N GLY A 153 -1.01 6.80 -16.76
CA GLY A 153 -0.10 6.59 -17.89
C GLY A 153 -0.01 5.11 -18.27
N LYS A 154 0.19 4.23 -17.29
CA LYS A 154 0.32 2.78 -17.52
C LYS A 154 -0.96 2.12 -18.03
N MET A 155 -2.15 2.64 -17.72
CA MET A 155 -3.39 2.14 -18.30
C MET A 155 -3.54 2.47 -19.79
N MET A 156 -2.81 3.47 -20.29
CA MET A 156 -2.76 3.82 -21.71
C MET A 156 -1.67 3.02 -22.44
N ASP A 157 -0.59 2.69 -21.74
CA ASP A 157 0.51 1.88 -22.25
C ASP A 157 0.21 0.38 -22.02
N MET A 158 -0.42 -0.28 -22.99
CA MET A 158 -0.73 -1.73 -22.98
C MET A 158 0.52 -2.65 -23.01
N GLU A 159 1.68 -2.16 -22.58
CA GLU A 159 2.95 -2.87 -22.60
C GLU A 159 3.71 -2.65 -21.28
N GLY A 160 3.40 -3.47 -20.29
CA GLY A 160 4.13 -3.55 -19.02
C GLY A 160 3.42 -4.41 -17.98
N PRO A 161 4.15 -5.10 -17.09
CA PRO A 161 3.52 -5.79 -15.97
C PRO A 161 2.76 -4.77 -15.10
N PRO A 162 1.58 -5.12 -14.58
CA PRO A 162 0.80 -4.23 -13.73
C PRO A 162 1.65 -3.81 -12.53
N ASP A 163 1.78 -2.50 -12.34
CA ASP A 163 2.41 -1.93 -11.14
C ASP A 163 1.53 -2.29 -9.94
N ALA A 164 2.11 -3.02 -8.98
CA ALA A 164 1.38 -3.49 -7.80
C ALA A 164 0.84 -2.35 -6.93
N GLU A 165 1.33 -1.12 -7.12
CA GLU A 165 0.83 0.07 -6.43
C GLU A 165 -0.36 0.73 -7.15
N CYS A 166 -0.68 0.29 -8.37
CA CYS A 166 -1.82 0.82 -9.11
C CYS A 166 -3.12 0.17 -8.66
N PRO A 167 -4.17 0.98 -8.39
CA PRO A 167 -5.48 0.49 -7.99
C PRO A 167 -6.25 -0.20 -9.13
#